data_AF-A0A661AD97-F1
#
_entry.id   AF-A0A661AD97-F1
#
_cell.length_a   1.000
_cell.length_b   1.000
_cell.length_c   1.000
_cell.angle_alpha   90.00
_cell.angle_beta   90.00
_cell.angle_gamma   90.00
#
_symmetry.space_group_name_H-M   'P 1'
#
loop_
_entity.id
_entity.type
_entity.pdbx_description
1 polymer ?
#
loop_
_entity_poly.entity_id
_entity_poly.type
_entity_poly.pdbx_seq_one_letter_code
_entity_poly.pdbx_strand_id
1 'polypeptide(L)'
;GYPLEFTVGECKFVCDTFFISPPSPQPSSSGTLFVCLKNAGFSSGFSVLRQAASDLFLPSPEKPYPEIPPGETYIDTIPFVVPSFDVPSFGNINIYHSGSSLIPDSFSFTIPVGFTLFEDDAEIPGDWLATGHWHLSERRSHSGTRSWYCGVDSLYLNNMDDSLLSPPLILSSPPVLSFYAYLRVTIYGNDGLYVEVLNGEKSETLDYIGSGGALKDLVFGWAPYTYSIPFPPGDTIRLLFRWVSDSSDTSEGIYIDDIKVNGMVVPESGYGKESKISFSRINSGSIALKGEGEVDIFDVCGRKVKSVKVPGFSSIVLPPGVYFLKTEEEIAKILLVR
;
A
#
# COMPACT_ATOMS: atom_id res chain seq x y z
N GLY A 1 0.85 10.22 5.83
CA GLY A 1 1.48 11.40 5.20
C GLY A 1 1.84 12.39 6.28
N TYR A 2 2.85 13.22 6.07
CA TYR A 2 3.09 14.38 6.94
C TYR A 2 1.89 15.34 6.85
N PRO A 3 1.53 16.06 7.92
CA PRO A 3 0.51 17.08 7.84
C PRO A 3 0.90 18.12 6.81
N LEU A 4 0.03 18.34 5.83
CA LEU A 4 0.19 19.33 4.79
C LEU A 4 -0.33 20.66 5.33
N GLU A 5 0.57 21.61 5.57
CA GLU A 5 0.19 22.94 6.08
C GLU A 5 0.20 23.96 4.95
N PHE A 6 -0.80 24.83 4.91
CA PHE A 6 -0.84 25.98 4.01
C PHE A 6 -1.38 27.22 4.71
N THR A 7 -1.04 28.39 4.17
CA THR A 7 -1.55 29.67 4.65
C THR A 7 -2.32 30.38 3.53
N VAL A 8 -3.55 30.79 3.80
CA VAL A 8 -4.36 31.58 2.87
C VAL A 8 -4.89 32.81 3.59
N GLY A 9 -4.46 34.00 3.15
CA GLY A 9 -4.73 35.23 3.88
C GLY A 9 -4.10 35.20 5.27
N GLU A 10 -4.91 35.35 6.32
CA GLU A 10 -4.48 35.30 7.73
C GLU A 10 -4.69 33.92 8.40
N CYS A 11 -5.11 32.92 7.62
CA CYS A 11 -5.46 31.60 8.13
C CYS A 11 -4.38 30.59 7.83
N LYS A 12 -4.08 29.76 8.82
CA LYS A 12 -3.21 28.60 8.68
C LYS A 12 -4.08 27.36 8.69
N PHE A 13 -4.15 26.65 7.58
CA PHE A 13 -4.86 25.38 7.46
C PHE A 13 -3.88 24.23 7.48
N VAL A 14 -4.27 23.14 8.16
CA VAL A 14 -3.51 21.91 8.24
C VAL A 14 -4.39 20.77 7.74
N CYS A 15 -3.94 20.07 6.71
CA CYS A 15 -4.51 18.82 6.27
C CYS A 15 -3.77 17.68 6.98
N ASP A 16 -4.43 17.06 7.96
CA ASP A 16 -3.89 15.94 8.72
C ASP A 16 -4.30 14.59 8.13
N THR A 17 -5.48 14.51 7.51
CA THR A 17 -6.08 13.28 7.02
C THR A 17 -6.75 13.47 5.67
N PHE A 18 -6.55 12.53 4.75
CA PHE A 18 -7.36 12.39 3.55
C PHE A 18 -7.65 10.92 3.27
N PHE A 19 -8.74 10.65 2.56
CA PHE A 19 -9.06 9.30 2.08
C PHE A 19 -9.86 9.35 0.78
N ILE A 20 -9.87 8.24 0.06
CA ILE A 20 -10.53 8.10 -1.24
C ILE A 20 -11.62 7.04 -1.09
N SER A 21 -12.81 7.31 -1.62
CA SER A 21 -13.90 6.34 -1.68
C SER A 21 -14.42 6.20 -3.12
N PRO A 22 -14.42 4.97 -3.69
CA PRO A 22 -13.79 3.77 -3.16
C PRO A 22 -12.25 3.90 -3.10
N PRO A 23 -11.53 3.15 -2.25
CA PRO A 23 -10.06 3.26 -2.11
C PRO A 23 -9.29 2.96 -3.41
N SER A 24 -9.89 2.16 -4.30
CA SER A 24 -9.40 1.88 -5.64
C SER A 24 -10.52 1.98 -6.68
N PRO A 25 -10.78 3.19 -7.20
CA PRO A 25 -11.77 3.41 -8.25
C PRO A 25 -11.43 2.64 -9.52
N GLN A 26 -12.42 2.01 -10.15
CA GLN A 26 -12.26 1.28 -11.41
C GLN A 26 -12.41 2.22 -12.62
N PRO A 27 -11.94 1.85 -13.83
CA PRO A 27 -12.23 2.61 -15.05
C PRO A 27 -13.71 2.85 -15.24
N SER A 28 -14.06 4.03 -15.77
CA SER A 28 -15.45 4.43 -16.01
C SER A 28 -16.32 4.45 -14.74
N SER A 29 -15.70 4.49 -13.56
CA SER A 29 -16.38 4.65 -12.27
C SER A 29 -16.24 6.07 -11.73
N SER A 30 -16.93 6.35 -10.62
CA SER A 30 -16.79 7.60 -9.89
C SER A 30 -16.22 7.35 -8.51
N GLY A 31 -15.52 8.35 -7.99
CA GLY A 31 -14.99 8.33 -6.64
C GLY A 31 -15.06 9.72 -6.01
N THR A 32 -14.68 9.81 -4.75
CA THR A 32 -14.59 11.05 -4.01
C THR A 32 -13.32 11.05 -3.18
N LEU A 33 -12.54 12.14 -3.31
CA LEU A 33 -11.43 12.46 -2.42
C LEU A 33 -11.97 13.30 -1.27
N PHE A 34 -11.76 12.85 -0.05
CA PHE A 34 -12.11 13.57 1.17
C PHE A 34 -10.84 14.17 1.78
N VAL A 35 -10.85 15.48 2.04
CA VAL A 35 -9.71 16.21 2.61
C VAL A 35 -10.16 16.85 3.91
N CYS A 36 -9.57 16.43 5.03
CA CYS A 36 -9.84 16.98 6.36
C CYS A 36 -8.93 18.18 6.60
N LEU A 37 -9.50 19.37 6.73
CA LEU A 37 -8.81 20.64 6.92
C LEU A 37 -9.08 21.17 8.32
N LYS A 38 -8.04 21.34 9.13
CA LYS A 38 -8.12 22.02 10.42
C LYS A 38 -7.60 23.44 10.31
N ASN A 39 -8.36 24.41 10.80
CA ASN A 39 -7.83 25.76 10.95
C ASN A 39 -6.95 25.83 12.22
N ALA A 40 -5.64 25.89 12.03
CA ALA A 40 -4.65 26.06 13.09
C ALA A 40 -4.24 27.53 13.28
N GLY A 41 -4.82 28.46 12.52
CA GLY A 41 -4.61 29.90 12.64
C GLY A 41 -5.50 30.55 13.70
N PHE A 42 -5.37 31.87 13.84
CA PHE A 42 -6.16 32.68 14.80
C PHE A 42 -7.34 33.42 14.15
N SER A 43 -7.49 33.35 12.83
CA SER A 43 -8.56 34.00 12.05
C SER A 43 -9.43 32.95 11.37
N SER A 44 -10.71 33.23 11.16
CA SER A 44 -11.69 32.29 10.57
C SER A 44 -11.58 32.12 9.04
N GLY A 45 -10.87 33.03 8.39
CA GLY A 45 -10.59 32.98 6.94
C GLY A 45 -11.77 33.45 6.11
N PHE A 46 -11.55 34.53 5.37
CA PHE A 46 -12.55 35.05 4.44
C PHE A 46 -12.24 34.57 3.02
N SER A 47 -13.25 34.02 2.35
CA SER A 47 -13.28 33.83 0.88
C SER A 47 -12.17 32.95 0.28
N VAL A 48 -11.76 31.87 0.96
CA VAL A 48 -10.84 30.89 0.36
C VAL A 48 -11.56 30.19 -0.80
N LEU A 49 -10.98 30.26 -1.99
CA LEU A 49 -11.44 29.53 -3.17
C LEU A 49 -10.50 28.35 -3.42
N ARG A 50 -11.06 27.14 -3.37
CA ARG A 50 -10.38 25.93 -3.82
C ARG A 50 -10.61 25.74 -5.31
N GLN A 51 -9.53 25.68 -6.07
CA GLN A 51 -9.49 25.23 -7.46
C GLN A 51 -8.80 23.86 -7.52
N ALA A 52 -9.33 22.95 -8.31
CA ALA A 52 -8.77 21.61 -8.49
C ALA A 52 -8.53 21.35 -9.98
N ALA A 53 -7.36 20.82 -10.30
CA ALA A 53 -6.98 20.38 -11.63
C ALA A 53 -6.56 18.92 -11.60
N SER A 54 -7.03 18.14 -12.55
CA SER A 54 -6.75 16.71 -12.61
C SER A 54 -6.73 16.20 -14.04
N ASP A 55 -6.04 15.08 -14.24
CA ASP A 55 -6.19 14.18 -15.39
C ASP A 55 -7.47 13.33 -15.31
N LEU A 56 -8.07 13.22 -14.12
CA LEU A 56 -9.42 12.71 -13.92
C LEU A 56 -10.45 13.80 -14.24
N PHE A 57 -11.67 13.40 -14.58
CA PHE A 57 -12.74 14.36 -14.78
C PHE A 57 -13.27 14.85 -13.43
N LEU A 58 -13.21 16.16 -13.19
CA LEU A 58 -13.74 16.80 -11.99
C LEU A 58 -15.07 17.50 -12.34
N PRO A 59 -16.24 17.02 -11.88
CA PRO A 59 -17.52 17.68 -12.12
C PRO A 59 -17.64 19.02 -11.38
N SER A 60 -16.86 19.23 -10.32
CA SER A 60 -16.82 20.49 -9.55
C SER A 60 -15.37 20.85 -9.20
N PRO A 61 -14.60 21.44 -10.13
CA PRO A 61 -13.20 21.80 -9.90
C PRO A 61 -13.05 23.04 -9.01
N GLU A 62 -14.06 23.91 -8.92
CA GLU A 62 -14.02 25.10 -8.07
C GLU A 62 -15.04 25.03 -6.94
N LYS A 63 -14.64 25.41 -5.72
CA LYS A 63 -15.51 25.44 -4.54
C LYS A 63 -15.02 26.48 -3.54
N PRO A 64 -15.83 27.50 -3.20
CA PRO A 64 -15.51 28.38 -2.09
C PRO A 64 -15.66 27.62 -0.78
N TYR A 65 -14.72 27.81 0.14
CA TYR A 65 -14.85 27.27 1.49
C TYR A 65 -15.80 28.14 2.31
N PRO A 66 -16.58 27.51 3.23
CA PRO A 66 -17.27 28.27 4.25
C PRO A 66 -16.25 28.96 5.17
N GLU A 67 -16.74 29.85 6.04
CA GLU A 67 -15.94 30.32 7.16
C GLU A 67 -15.60 29.12 8.08
N ILE A 68 -14.32 28.95 8.42
CA ILE A 68 -13.84 27.86 9.27
C ILE A 68 -13.21 28.50 10.50
N PRO A 69 -13.89 28.55 11.66
CA PRO A 69 -13.35 29.22 12.85
C PRO A 69 -12.00 28.64 13.33
N PRO A 70 -11.19 29.43 14.07
CA PRO A 70 -9.96 28.95 14.68
C PRO A 70 -10.17 27.67 15.52
N GLY A 71 -9.36 26.64 15.26
CA GLY A 71 -9.42 25.35 15.94
C GLY A 71 -10.42 24.36 15.37
N GLU A 72 -11.35 24.80 14.52
CA GLU A 72 -12.37 23.94 13.90
C GLU A 72 -11.84 23.17 12.69
N THR A 73 -12.54 22.07 12.38
CA THR A 73 -12.24 21.19 11.25
C THR A 73 -13.35 21.24 10.21
N TYR A 74 -12.97 21.22 8.95
CA TYR A 74 -13.86 21.16 7.80
C TYR A 74 -13.44 20.02 6.86
N ILE A 75 -14.41 19.25 6.37
CA ILE A 75 -14.17 18.18 5.41
C ILE A 75 -14.55 18.68 4.03
N ASP A 76 -13.54 18.81 3.16
CA ASP A 76 -13.75 19.08 1.75
C ASP A 76 -13.91 17.77 0.96
N THR A 77 -14.76 17.80 -0.05
CA THR A 77 -15.13 16.65 -0.87
C THR A 77 -14.92 17.00 -2.33
N ILE A 78 -14.00 16.30 -2.99
CA ILE A 78 -13.71 16.47 -4.41
C ILE A 78 -14.20 15.21 -5.14
N PRO A 79 -15.43 15.23 -5.70
CA PRO A 79 -15.88 14.15 -6.57
C PRO A 79 -15.04 14.12 -7.86
N PHE A 80 -14.79 12.93 -8.37
CA PHE A 80 -14.10 12.72 -9.63
C PHE A 80 -14.70 11.53 -10.39
N VAL A 81 -14.53 11.52 -11.71
CA VAL A 81 -14.87 10.40 -12.58
C VAL A 81 -13.59 9.92 -13.23
N VAL A 82 -13.40 8.60 -13.24
CA VAL A 82 -12.28 7.93 -13.87
C VAL A 82 -12.60 7.70 -15.35
N PRO A 83 -11.86 8.31 -16.28
CA PRO A 83 -11.95 7.99 -17.71
C PRO A 83 -11.71 6.51 -17.99
N SER A 84 -12.08 6.05 -19.18
CA SER A 84 -11.64 4.75 -19.68
C SER A 84 -10.14 4.79 -19.98
N PHE A 85 -9.32 4.44 -18.99
CA PHE A 85 -7.87 4.30 -19.12
C PHE A 85 -7.45 2.84 -19.21
N ASP A 86 -6.23 2.61 -19.69
CA ASP A 86 -5.50 1.38 -19.39
C ASP A 86 -5.26 1.30 -17.87
N VAL A 87 -5.54 0.14 -17.29
CA VAL A 87 -5.36 -0.13 -15.86
C VAL A 87 -4.28 -1.17 -15.62
N PRO A 88 -3.60 -1.14 -14.46
CA PRO A 88 -3.72 -0.11 -13.39
C PRO A 88 -3.03 1.21 -13.76
N SER A 89 -3.54 2.34 -13.27
CA SER A 89 -2.99 3.68 -13.52
C SER A 89 -3.13 4.61 -12.31
N PHE A 90 -2.51 5.78 -12.35
CA PHE A 90 -2.64 6.79 -11.29
C PHE A 90 -3.20 8.08 -11.88
N GLY A 91 -4.30 8.55 -11.30
CA GLY A 91 -4.77 9.91 -11.49
C GLY A 91 -4.13 10.85 -10.48
N ASN A 92 -4.04 12.14 -10.79
CA ASN A 92 -3.56 13.17 -9.87
C ASN A 92 -4.61 14.27 -9.75
N ILE A 93 -5.00 14.60 -8.52
CA ILE A 93 -5.82 15.75 -8.21
C ILE A 93 -4.93 16.79 -7.54
N ASN A 94 -4.64 17.87 -8.26
CA ASN A 94 -3.93 19.02 -7.74
C ASN A 94 -4.94 20.03 -7.21
N ILE A 95 -4.82 20.41 -5.95
CA ILE A 95 -5.65 21.40 -5.29
C ILE A 95 -4.83 22.67 -5.12
N TYR A 96 -5.40 23.80 -5.52
CA TYR A 96 -4.87 25.14 -5.36
C TYR A 96 -5.83 25.92 -4.49
N HIS A 97 -5.31 26.60 -3.48
CA HIS A 97 -6.09 27.50 -2.64
C HIS A 97 -5.69 28.95 -2.92
N SER A 98 -6.68 29.79 -3.19
CA SER A 98 -6.47 31.23 -3.36
C SER A 98 -7.34 32.03 -2.37
N GLY A 99 -6.84 33.19 -1.96
CA GLY A 99 -7.51 34.14 -1.08
C GLY A 99 -7.07 35.57 -1.39
N SER A 100 -7.30 36.51 -0.46
CA SER A 100 -6.99 37.95 -0.66
C SER A 100 -5.49 38.27 -0.86
N SER A 101 -4.59 37.34 -0.53
CA SER A 101 -3.15 37.44 -0.79
C SER A 101 -2.70 36.43 -1.85
N LEU A 102 -1.96 36.93 -2.86
CA LEU A 102 -1.54 36.28 -4.11
C LEU A 102 -0.51 35.13 -4.01
N ILE A 103 -0.37 34.46 -2.86
CA ILE A 103 0.50 33.27 -2.75
C ILE A 103 -0.42 32.05 -2.76
N PRO A 104 -0.65 31.41 -3.92
CA PRO A 104 -1.34 30.13 -3.96
C PRO A 104 -0.45 29.07 -3.33
N ASP A 105 -1.02 28.33 -2.37
CA ASP A 105 -0.44 27.08 -1.91
C ASP A 105 -1.12 25.91 -2.63
N SER A 106 -0.42 24.81 -2.83
CA SER A 106 -0.95 23.68 -3.58
C SER A 106 -0.59 22.32 -3.00
N PHE A 107 -1.51 21.37 -3.19
CA PHE A 107 -1.36 19.98 -2.79
C PHE A 107 -1.71 19.06 -3.93
N SER A 108 -0.98 17.96 -4.04
CA SER A 108 -1.24 16.92 -5.03
C SER A 108 -1.65 15.64 -4.31
N PHE A 109 -2.78 15.07 -4.73
CA PHE A 109 -3.26 13.78 -4.28
C PHE A 109 -3.23 12.81 -5.44
N THR A 110 -2.64 11.65 -5.23
CA THR A 110 -2.60 10.60 -6.23
C THR A 110 -3.69 9.58 -5.96
N ILE A 111 -4.48 9.29 -7.00
CA ILE A 111 -5.63 8.40 -6.98
C ILE A 111 -5.23 7.10 -7.68
N PRO A 112 -5.10 5.97 -6.97
CA PRO A 112 -4.79 4.71 -7.61
C PRO A 112 -6.05 4.18 -8.32
N VAL A 113 -5.96 3.97 -9.63
CA VAL A 113 -7.08 3.57 -10.49
C VAL A 113 -6.90 2.13 -10.98
N GLY A 114 -7.95 1.33 -10.83
CA GLY A 114 -8.03 -0.03 -11.37
C GLY A 114 -7.13 -1.04 -10.69
N PHE A 115 -6.63 -0.73 -9.50
CA PHE A 115 -5.93 -1.70 -8.68
C PHE A 115 -6.94 -2.55 -7.89
N THR A 116 -6.61 -3.80 -7.64
CA THR A 116 -7.41 -4.67 -6.76
C THR A 116 -6.83 -4.61 -5.37
N LEU A 117 -7.69 -4.54 -4.34
CA LEU A 117 -7.24 -4.77 -2.96
C LEU A 117 -6.63 -6.18 -2.89
N PHE A 118 -5.53 -6.34 -2.17
CA PHE A 118 -4.96 -7.66 -1.97
C PHE A 118 -5.88 -8.47 -1.07
N GLU A 119 -6.45 -9.52 -1.64
CA GLU A 119 -7.19 -10.55 -0.94
C GLU A 119 -6.67 -11.92 -1.43
N ASP A 120 -6.39 -12.81 -0.50
CA ASP A 120 -5.98 -14.18 -0.75
C ASP A 120 -6.83 -15.11 0.13
N ASP A 121 -7.64 -15.94 -0.52
CA ASP A 121 -8.52 -16.94 0.10
C ASP A 121 -7.84 -18.32 0.19
N ALA A 122 -6.54 -18.40 -0.07
CA ALA A 122 -5.73 -19.61 0.00
C ALA A 122 -6.24 -20.80 -0.85
N GLU A 123 -7.07 -20.57 -1.87
CA GLU A 123 -7.55 -21.65 -2.75
C GLU A 123 -6.52 -22.06 -3.81
N ILE A 124 -5.63 -21.13 -4.17
CA ILE A 124 -4.50 -21.33 -5.08
C ILE A 124 -3.24 -20.66 -4.51
N PRO A 125 -2.03 -21.18 -4.79
CA PRO A 125 -0.81 -20.69 -4.14
C PRO A 125 -0.39 -19.29 -4.59
N GLY A 126 -0.88 -18.81 -5.74
CA GLY A 126 -0.52 -17.50 -6.30
C GLY A 126 1.00 -17.30 -6.43
N ASP A 127 1.45 -16.08 -6.14
CA ASP A 127 2.87 -15.67 -6.18
C ASP A 127 3.54 -15.73 -4.79
N TRP A 128 2.96 -16.49 -3.85
CA TRP A 128 3.56 -16.68 -2.54
C TRP A 128 4.83 -17.51 -2.63
N LEU A 129 5.84 -17.11 -1.85
CA LEU A 129 7.09 -17.83 -1.71
C LEU A 129 7.09 -18.55 -0.36
N ALA A 130 6.95 -19.86 -0.41
CA ALA A 130 7.00 -20.74 0.75
C ALA A 130 8.40 -21.38 0.91
N THR A 131 8.90 -21.42 2.14
CA THR A 131 10.05 -22.24 2.54
C THR A 131 9.61 -23.35 3.49
N GLY A 132 10.44 -24.40 3.57
CA GLY A 132 10.20 -25.53 4.45
C GLY A 132 8.87 -26.23 4.17
N HIS A 133 7.99 -26.28 5.16
CA HIS A 133 6.77 -27.08 5.16
C HIS A 133 5.47 -26.29 4.97
N TRP A 134 5.55 -25.02 4.55
CA TRP A 134 4.38 -24.25 4.11
C TRP A 134 3.79 -24.81 2.81
N HIS A 135 2.49 -25.10 2.81
CA HIS A 135 1.75 -25.53 1.63
C HIS A 135 0.24 -25.30 1.81
N LEU A 136 -0.53 -25.39 0.72
CA LEU A 136 -1.99 -25.39 0.81
C LEU A 136 -2.50 -26.74 1.32
N SER A 137 -3.41 -26.70 2.29
CA SER A 137 -4.00 -27.87 2.91
C SER A 137 -5.52 -27.84 2.83
N GLU A 138 -6.12 -29.00 2.55
CA GLU A 138 -7.58 -29.20 2.58
C GLU A 138 -8.08 -29.67 3.96
N ARG A 139 -7.19 -29.75 4.95
CA ARG A 139 -7.52 -30.31 6.27
C ARG A 139 -8.37 -29.38 7.12
N ARG A 140 -8.08 -28.09 7.06
CA ARG A 140 -8.86 -27.01 7.67
C ARG A 140 -8.89 -25.86 6.70
N SER A 141 -10.01 -25.18 6.66
CA SER A 141 -10.15 -23.88 6.02
C SER A 141 -11.15 -23.06 6.81
N HIS A 142 -11.01 -21.74 6.76
CA HIS A 142 -11.98 -20.81 7.31
C HIS A 142 -13.05 -20.50 6.25
N SER A 143 -12.61 -20.22 5.03
CA SER A 143 -13.45 -20.10 3.84
C SER A 143 -13.09 -21.20 2.82
N GLY A 144 -13.81 -21.28 1.70
CA GLY A 144 -13.48 -22.21 0.62
C GLY A 144 -13.26 -23.68 1.03
N THR A 145 -12.19 -24.28 0.51
CA THR A 145 -11.79 -25.67 0.73
C THR A 145 -10.34 -25.84 1.19
N ARG A 146 -9.54 -24.77 1.16
CA ARG A 146 -8.11 -24.81 1.46
C ARG A 146 -7.70 -23.69 2.39
N SER A 147 -6.53 -23.85 3.02
CA SER A 147 -5.83 -22.78 3.72
C SER A 147 -4.32 -23.03 3.70
N TRP A 148 -3.53 -22.00 4.00
CA TRP A 148 -2.08 -22.16 4.18
C TRP A 148 -1.78 -22.89 5.48
N TYR A 149 -0.98 -23.95 5.40
CA TYR A 149 -0.61 -24.81 6.53
C TYR A 149 0.90 -25.01 6.58
N CYS A 150 1.49 -25.00 7.78
CA CYS A 150 2.90 -25.28 7.99
C CYS A 150 3.07 -26.58 8.80
N GLY A 151 3.49 -27.67 8.15
CA GLY A 151 3.75 -28.94 8.81
C GLY A 151 3.73 -30.15 7.86
N VAL A 152 3.82 -31.36 8.43
CA VAL A 152 3.85 -32.63 7.70
C VAL A 152 2.87 -33.60 8.38
N ASP A 153 2.09 -34.34 7.59
CA ASP A 153 1.19 -35.39 8.09
C ASP A 153 0.36 -34.98 9.31
N SER A 154 -0.23 -33.77 9.28
CA SER A 154 -1.10 -33.21 10.31
C SER A 154 -0.44 -32.65 11.58
N LEU A 155 0.89 -32.60 11.65
CA LEU A 155 1.64 -31.98 12.75
C LEU A 155 2.74 -31.04 12.23
N TYR A 156 3.15 -30.04 13.01
CA TYR A 156 4.43 -29.36 12.75
C TYR A 156 5.60 -30.23 13.22
N LEU A 157 6.81 -29.93 12.76
CA LEU A 157 8.06 -30.57 13.17
C LEU A 157 8.77 -29.74 14.24
N ASN A 158 9.70 -30.34 14.98
CA ASN A 158 10.58 -29.62 15.91
C ASN A 158 11.65 -28.82 15.15
N ASN A 159 12.09 -27.70 15.73
CA ASN A 159 13.15 -26.83 15.22
C ASN A 159 12.85 -26.22 13.83
N MET A 160 11.60 -25.87 13.57
CA MET A 160 11.22 -25.18 12.33
C MET A 160 11.57 -23.68 12.40
N ASP A 161 11.89 -23.12 11.24
CA ASP A 161 11.97 -21.67 10.99
C ASP A 161 11.56 -21.42 9.54
N ASP A 162 10.27 -21.67 9.29
CA ASP A 162 9.69 -21.79 7.96
C ASP A 162 8.88 -20.55 7.62
N SER A 163 9.03 -20.04 6.40
CA SER A 163 8.53 -18.73 5.99
C SER A 163 7.53 -18.84 4.84
N LEU A 164 6.42 -18.13 4.96
CA LEU A 164 5.47 -17.89 3.88
C LEU A 164 5.46 -16.38 3.59
N LEU A 165 5.98 -16.01 2.43
CA LEU A 165 6.24 -14.63 2.03
C LEU A 165 5.29 -14.22 0.90
N SER A 166 4.57 -13.12 1.08
CA SER A 166 3.62 -12.62 0.08
C SER A 166 4.33 -12.07 -1.16
N PRO A 167 3.60 -11.91 -2.29
CA PRO A 167 4.01 -10.98 -3.34
C PRO A 167 4.17 -9.54 -2.81
N PRO A 168 4.85 -8.65 -3.54
CA PRO A 168 4.94 -7.24 -3.18
C PRO A 168 3.57 -6.57 -3.19
N LEU A 169 3.27 -5.82 -2.12
CA LEU A 169 2.01 -5.10 -1.93
C LEU A 169 2.29 -3.60 -1.73
N ILE A 170 1.57 -2.73 -2.43
CA ILE A 170 1.59 -1.28 -2.19
C ILE A 170 0.54 -0.94 -1.15
N LEU A 171 0.94 -0.35 -0.02
CA LEU A 171 0.00 0.01 1.03
C LEU A 171 -0.96 1.12 0.60
N SER A 172 -2.24 0.96 0.93
CA SER A 172 -3.26 2.01 0.81
C SER A 172 -3.59 2.56 2.20
N SER A 173 -4.36 3.66 2.26
CA SER A 173 -4.80 4.27 3.52
C SER A 173 -6.20 3.77 3.90
N PRO A 174 -6.45 3.27 5.12
CA PRO A 174 -5.47 3.01 6.18
C PRO A 174 -4.70 1.68 5.96
N PRO A 175 -3.40 1.61 6.29
CA PRO A 175 -2.58 0.42 6.05
C PRO A 175 -2.87 -0.64 7.12
N VAL A 176 -3.79 -1.55 6.82
CA VAL A 176 -4.29 -2.58 7.75
C VAL A 176 -4.12 -3.96 7.13
N LEU A 177 -3.60 -4.90 7.92
CA LEU A 177 -3.59 -6.33 7.65
C LEU A 177 -4.73 -6.99 8.43
N SER A 178 -5.47 -7.89 7.80
CA SER A 178 -6.39 -8.80 8.48
C SER A 178 -6.31 -10.20 7.90
N PHE A 179 -6.48 -11.23 8.73
CA PHE A 179 -6.57 -12.62 8.29
C PHE A 179 -7.26 -13.46 9.36
N TYR A 180 -7.66 -14.68 9.01
CA TYR A 180 -8.08 -15.68 9.97
C TYR A 180 -6.94 -16.68 10.20
N ALA A 181 -6.75 -17.09 11.45
CA ALA A 181 -5.83 -18.18 11.75
C ALA A 181 -6.43 -19.17 12.74
N TYR A 182 -6.17 -20.45 12.48
CA TYR A 182 -6.40 -21.54 13.42
C TYR A 182 -5.06 -21.94 14.02
N LEU A 183 -4.94 -21.88 15.34
CA LEU A 183 -3.73 -22.27 16.05
C LEU A 183 -4.00 -23.43 17.01
N ARG A 184 -3.15 -24.44 16.96
CA ARG A 184 -3.09 -25.50 17.94
C ARG A 184 -1.64 -25.90 18.19
N VAL A 185 -1.09 -25.36 19.26
CA VAL A 185 0.31 -25.55 19.69
C VAL A 185 0.39 -26.34 20.98
N THR A 186 1.58 -26.81 21.29
CA THR A 186 1.95 -27.30 22.63
C THR A 186 1.75 -26.19 23.66
N ILE A 187 1.48 -26.56 24.93
CA ILE A 187 1.19 -25.59 26.01
C ILE A 187 2.46 -25.16 26.78
N TYR A 188 3.59 -25.79 26.50
CA TYR A 188 4.91 -25.46 27.02
C TYR A 188 5.86 -25.34 25.85
N GLY A 189 6.85 -24.46 25.95
CA GLY A 189 7.78 -24.20 24.86
C GLY A 189 7.54 -22.86 24.17
N ASN A 190 8.13 -22.72 22.98
CA ASN A 190 8.05 -21.52 22.16
C ASN A 190 7.74 -21.89 20.70
N ASP A 191 6.49 -22.31 20.48
CA ASP A 191 5.97 -22.71 19.19
C ASP A 191 4.93 -21.70 18.72
N GLY A 192 5.13 -21.10 17.55
CA GLY A 192 4.24 -20.03 17.12
C GLY A 192 4.60 -19.35 15.82
N LEU A 193 3.72 -18.43 15.45
CA LEU A 193 3.77 -17.66 14.22
C LEU A 193 4.23 -16.23 14.52
N TYR A 194 5.35 -15.83 13.96
CA TYR A 194 5.66 -14.42 13.79
C TYR A 194 4.88 -13.87 12.60
N VAL A 195 4.19 -12.75 12.82
CA VAL A 195 3.55 -11.96 11.76
C VAL A 195 4.43 -10.75 11.53
N GLU A 196 5.13 -10.70 10.40
CA GLU A 196 6.11 -9.67 10.09
C GLU A 196 5.76 -8.93 8.81
N VAL A 197 6.20 -7.67 8.72
CA VAL A 197 6.07 -6.86 7.51
C VAL A 197 7.46 -6.36 7.10
N LEU A 198 7.82 -6.65 5.86
CA LEU A 198 9.09 -6.27 5.25
C LEU A 198 8.91 -5.05 4.36
N ASN A 199 9.79 -4.06 4.48
CA ASN A 199 9.88 -2.89 3.61
C ASN A 199 11.36 -2.70 3.20
N GLY A 200 11.72 -3.33 2.08
CA GLY A 200 13.12 -3.43 1.66
C GLY A 200 13.99 -4.15 2.70
N GLU A 201 14.92 -3.42 3.33
CA GLU A 201 15.80 -3.96 4.39
C GLU A 201 15.22 -3.85 5.80
N LYS A 202 14.10 -3.15 5.98
CA LYS A 202 13.43 -3.01 7.28
C LYS A 202 12.45 -4.15 7.48
N SER A 203 12.43 -4.73 8.67
CA SER A 203 11.41 -5.68 9.14
C SER A 203 10.77 -5.14 10.41
N GLU A 204 9.45 -5.27 10.51
CA GLU A 204 8.67 -4.96 11.72
C GLU A 204 7.83 -6.18 12.08
N THR A 205 7.93 -6.63 13.34
CA THR A 205 7.08 -7.71 13.88
C THR A 205 5.79 -7.12 14.41
N LEU A 206 4.66 -7.50 13.83
CA LEU A 206 3.33 -7.06 14.26
C LEU A 206 2.83 -7.84 15.46
N ASP A 207 3.04 -9.16 15.48
CA ASP A 207 2.66 -10.02 16.58
C ASP A 207 3.45 -11.35 16.58
N TYR A 208 3.37 -12.06 17.70
CA TYR A 208 3.75 -13.46 17.85
C TYR A 208 2.56 -14.25 18.40
N ILE A 209 2.01 -15.13 17.57
CA ILE A 209 0.83 -15.94 17.87
C ILE A 209 1.29 -17.37 18.19
N GLY A 210 1.40 -17.74 19.45
CA GLY A 210 2.03 -19.00 19.85
C GLY A 210 1.96 -19.33 21.33
N SER A 211 2.64 -20.40 21.70
CA SER A 211 2.93 -20.75 23.09
C SER A 211 4.07 -19.90 23.64
N GLY A 212 4.17 -19.76 24.98
CA GLY A 212 5.28 -19.02 25.61
C GLY A 212 5.06 -17.51 25.86
N GLY A 213 3.95 -16.93 25.40
CA GLY A 213 3.49 -15.60 25.84
C GLY A 213 2.73 -15.67 27.17
N ALA A 214 2.78 -14.59 27.98
CA ALA A 214 1.93 -14.46 29.18
C ALA A 214 0.46 -14.54 28.76
N LEU A 215 -0.12 -15.74 28.86
CA LEU A 215 -1.50 -16.16 28.58
C LEU A 215 -2.44 -15.01 28.19
N LYS A 216 -2.32 -14.48 26.97
CA LYS A 216 -3.47 -13.92 26.28
C LYS A 216 -4.30 -15.12 25.86
N ASP A 217 -5.61 -15.07 26.11
CA ASP A 217 -6.53 -16.19 25.93
C ASP A 217 -6.28 -16.93 24.62
N LEU A 218 -5.67 -18.13 24.69
CA LEU A 218 -5.41 -18.95 23.52
C LEU A 218 -6.76 -19.38 22.97
N VAL A 219 -7.17 -18.78 21.84
CA VAL A 219 -8.43 -19.13 21.19
C VAL A 219 -8.23 -20.44 20.46
N PHE A 220 -8.87 -21.50 20.95
CA PHE A 220 -8.94 -22.77 20.23
C PHE A 220 -9.96 -22.65 19.10
N GLY A 221 -9.49 -22.67 17.86
CA GLY A 221 -10.33 -22.51 16.68
C GLY A 221 -9.82 -21.42 15.74
N TRP A 222 -10.59 -21.13 14.70
CA TRP A 222 -10.35 -19.99 13.83
C TRP A 222 -10.62 -18.69 14.59
N ALA A 223 -9.66 -17.77 14.57
CA ALA A 223 -9.78 -16.45 15.16
C ALA A 223 -9.39 -15.38 14.13
N PRO A 224 -10.08 -14.23 14.11
CA PRO A 224 -9.70 -13.09 13.30
C PRO A 224 -8.54 -12.33 13.94
N TYR A 225 -7.58 -11.94 13.13
CA TYR A 225 -6.46 -11.07 13.51
C TYR A 225 -6.50 -9.80 12.66
N THR A 226 -6.19 -8.66 13.26
CA THR A 226 -6.17 -7.36 12.57
C THR A 226 -5.09 -6.48 13.15
N TYR A 227 -4.23 -5.94 12.30
CA TYR A 227 -3.07 -5.15 12.69
C TYR A 227 -2.97 -3.88 11.86
N SER A 228 -2.62 -2.77 12.50
CA SER A 228 -2.12 -1.59 11.78
C SER A 228 -0.68 -1.84 11.34
N ILE A 229 -0.40 -1.59 10.07
CA ILE A 229 0.93 -1.75 9.50
C ILE A 229 1.72 -0.44 9.74
N PRO A 230 2.90 -0.49 10.37
CA PRO A 230 3.67 0.70 10.78
C PRO A 230 4.45 1.34 9.62
N PHE A 231 3.94 1.23 8.39
CA PHE A 231 4.52 1.84 7.20
C PHE A 231 3.49 2.77 6.55
N PRO A 232 3.93 3.91 5.99
CA PRO A 232 3.01 4.85 5.36
C PRO A 232 2.34 4.26 4.10
N PRO A 233 1.11 4.68 3.78
CA PRO A 233 0.51 4.41 2.47
C PRO A 233 1.44 4.82 1.33
N GLY A 234 1.46 4.01 0.27
CA GLY A 234 2.39 4.09 -0.84
C GLY A 234 3.57 3.13 -0.70
N ASP A 235 4.04 2.86 0.51
CA ASP A 235 5.18 1.96 0.67
C ASP A 235 4.89 0.57 0.11
N THR A 236 5.92 -0.01 -0.53
CA THR A 236 5.85 -1.39 -1.00
C THR A 236 6.37 -2.30 0.09
N ILE A 237 5.52 -3.24 0.50
CA ILE A 237 5.82 -4.20 1.55
C ILE A 237 5.72 -5.63 1.04
N ARG A 238 6.20 -6.57 1.84
CA ARG A 238 5.78 -7.98 1.81
C ARG A 238 5.33 -8.40 3.20
N LEU A 239 4.32 -9.25 3.28
CA LEU A 239 3.96 -9.94 4.51
C LEU A 239 4.82 -11.19 4.65
N LEU A 240 5.34 -11.42 5.85
CA LEU A 240 6.08 -12.63 6.19
C LEU A 240 5.38 -13.32 7.37
N PHE A 241 4.84 -14.49 7.10
CA PHE A 241 4.35 -15.41 8.12
C PHE A 241 5.44 -16.42 8.40
N ARG A 242 6.12 -16.28 9.55
CA ARG A 242 7.25 -17.13 9.91
C ARG A 242 6.89 -18.04 11.08
N TRP A 243 6.79 -19.33 10.80
CA TRP A 243 6.49 -20.35 11.77
C TRP A 243 7.77 -20.85 12.43
N VAL A 244 7.81 -20.82 13.75
CA VAL A 244 8.92 -21.36 14.55
C VAL A 244 8.43 -22.41 15.53
N SER A 245 9.27 -23.42 15.76
CA SER A 245 9.06 -24.40 16.82
C SER A 245 10.35 -24.73 17.56
N ASP A 246 10.22 -25.16 18.80
CA ASP A 246 11.35 -25.59 19.62
C ASP A 246 11.74 -27.06 19.39
N SER A 247 12.60 -27.60 20.26
CA SER A 247 13.18 -28.93 20.10
C SER A 247 12.28 -30.11 20.53
N SER A 248 11.10 -29.86 21.11
CA SER A 248 10.31 -30.88 21.80
C SER A 248 8.81 -30.65 21.68
N ASP A 249 8.07 -31.78 21.65
CA ASP A 249 6.61 -31.82 21.52
C ASP A 249 6.09 -31.14 20.25
N THR A 250 5.15 -31.79 19.57
CA THR A 250 4.50 -31.18 18.40
C THR A 250 3.01 -31.25 18.55
N SER A 251 2.35 -30.36 17.83
CA SER A 251 0.91 -30.36 17.74
C SER A 251 0.52 -30.08 16.30
N GLU A 252 -0.76 -29.82 16.11
CA GLU A 252 -1.34 -29.64 14.78
C GLU A 252 -0.82 -28.38 14.09
N GLY A 253 -0.45 -27.33 14.81
CA GLY A 253 0.23 -26.15 14.26
C GLY A 253 -0.72 -25.04 13.85
N ILE A 254 -0.44 -24.43 12.70
CA ILE A 254 -1.06 -23.18 12.24
C ILE A 254 -1.69 -23.35 10.87
N TYR A 255 -2.91 -22.81 10.74
CA TYR A 255 -3.54 -22.57 9.45
C TYR A 255 -3.84 -21.08 9.30
N ILE A 256 -3.62 -20.52 8.11
CA ILE A 256 -3.88 -19.11 7.77
C ILE A 256 -4.78 -19.05 6.55
N ASP A 257 -5.80 -18.20 6.62
CA ASP A 257 -6.82 -18.06 5.58
C ASP A 257 -7.38 -16.63 5.52
N ASP A 258 -8.09 -16.30 4.44
CA ASP A 258 -8.74 -15.00 4.18
C ASP A 258 -7.82 -13.80 4.46
N ILE A 259 -6.61 -13.82 3.89
CA ILE A 259 -5.60 -12.80 4.09
C ILE A 259 -5.98 -11.57 3.27
N LYS A 260 -6.11 -10.42 3.93
CA LYS A 260 -6.43 -9.14 3.31
C LYS A 260 -5.47 -8.07 3.76
N VAL A 261 -5.03 -7.26 2.81
CA VAL A 261 -4.33 -6.01 3.11
C VAL A 261 -5.08 -4.90 2.45
N ASN A 262 -5.29 -3.80 3.19
CA ASN A 262 -5.66 -2.52 2.60
C ASN A 262 -4.46 -1.98 1.80
N GLY A 263 -4.23 -2.59 0.66
CA GLY A 263 -3.09 -2.42 -0.20
C GLY A 263 -3.34 -3.14 -1.51
N MET A 264 -2.47 -2.92 -2.47
CA MET A 264 -2.66 -3.30 -3.85
C MET A 264 -1.56 -4.25 -4.27
N VAL A 265 -1.91 -5.31 -4.99
CA VAL A 265 -0.90 -6.22 -5.55
C VAL A 265 -0.13 -5.49 -6.62
N VAL A 266 1.20 -5.64 -6.62
CA VAL A 266 2.03 -5.14 -7.71
C VAL A 266 2.16 -6.26 -8.74
N PRO A 267 1.60 -6.13 -9.96
CA PRO A 267 1.87 -7.10 -11.00
C PRO A 267 3.36 -7.03 -11.38
N GLU A 268 4.03 -8.19 -11.45
CA GLU A 268 5.46 -8.27 -11.81
C GLU A 268 5.76 -7.78 -13.24
N SER A 269 4.73 -7.67 -14.10
CA SER A 269 4.84 -7.14 -15.45
C SER A 269 3.79 -6.05 -15.69
N GLY A 270 4.24 -4.90 -16.20
CA GLY A 270 3.36 -3.81 -16.60
C GLY A 270 2.72 -4.10 -17.97
N TYR A 271 1.41 -3.92 -18.07
CA TYR A 271 0.75 -3.78 -19.37
C TYR A 271 1.01 -2.37 -19.92
N GLY A 272 1.61 -2.29 -21.10
CA GLY A 272 1.91 -1.09 -21.87
C GLY A 272 2.57 -1.46 -23.21
N LYS A 273 2.39 -0.64 -24.25
CA LYS A 273 3.10 -0.80 -25.54
C LYS A 273 4.62 -0.79 -25.30
N GLU A 274 5.39 -1.51 -26.14
CA GLU A 274 6.86 -1.45 -26.12
C GLU A 274 7.34 -0.01 -26.29
N SER A 275 8.06 0.51 -25.29
CA SER A 275 8.58 1.87 -25.33
C SER A 275 9.92 1.97 -26.06
N LYS A 276 10.18 3.12 -26.69
CA LYS A 276 11.50 3.46 -27.29
C LYS A 276 12.62 3.48 -26.26
N ILE A 277 12.29 3.74 -25.00
CA ILE A 277 13.22 3.63 -23.87
C ILE A 277 12.94 2.30 -23.17
N SER A 278 13.81 1.33 -23.46
CA SER A 278 13.84 0.06 -22.75
C SER A 278 14.56 0.21 -21.42
N PHE A 279 14.23 -0.67 -20.49
CA PHE A 279 14.86 -0.68 -19.19
C PHE A 279 15.26 -2.08 -18.79
N SER A 280 16.30 -2.18 -17.98
CA SER A 280 16.69 -3.46 -17.38
C SER A 280 17.25 -3.24 -15.99
N ARG A 281 16.95 -4.15 -15.08
CA ARG A 281 17.61 -4.21 -13.78
C ARG A 281 19.07 -4.60 -14.02
N ILE A 282 20.01 -3.84 -13.45
CA ILE A 282 21.43 -4.21 -13.51
C ILE A 282 21.88 -4.81 -12.16
N ASN A 283 21.26 -4.39 -11.04
CA ASN A 283 21.52 -4.87 -9.66
C ASN A 283 20.43 -4.38 -8.65
N SER A 284 20.57 -4.73 -7.36
CA SER A 284 19.64 -4.48 -6.22
C SER A 284 19.54 -3.01 -5.76
N GLY A 285 19.54 -2.08 -6.71
CA GLY A 285 19.38 -0.65 -6.44
C GLY A 285 19.56 0.26 -7.65
N SER A 286 19.78 -0.28 -8.86
CA SER A 286 19.88 0.54 -10.07
C SER A 286 19.07 0.02 -11.26
N ILE A 287 18.54 0.98 -12.02
CA ILE A 287 17.91 0.76 -13.33
C ILE A 287 18.90 1.19 -14.41
N ALA A 288 19.08 0.35 -15.42
CA ALA A 288 19.55 0.77 -16.74
C ALA A 288 18.37 1.30 -17.53
N LEU A 289 18.50 2.51 -18.07
CA LEU A 289 17.67 3.03 -19.15
C LEU A 289 18.47 2.96 -20.45
N LYS A 290 17.86 2.45 -21.51
CA LYS A 290 18.43 2.35 -22.85
C LYS A 290 17.48 2.94 -23.86
N GLY A 291 17.94 3.95 -24.58
CA GLY A 291 17.16 4.72 -25.55
C GLY A 291 17.56 6.20 -25.53
N GLU A 292 16.89 7.01 -26.34
CA GLU A 292 17.11 8.46 -26.39
C GLU A 292 15.84 9.21 -25.98
N GLY A 293 15.95 10.11 -25.01
CA GLY A 293 14.82 10.95 -24.57
C GLY A 293 14.91 11.40 -23.12
N GLU A 294 13.85 12.02 -22.63
CA GLU A 294 13.70 12.40 -21.23
C GLU A 294 12.72 11.46 -20.52
N VAL A 295 13.08 11.08 -19.29
CA VAL A 295 12.33 10.14 -18.48
C VAL A 295 12.09 10.76 -17.11
N ASP A 296 10.82 10.99 -16.80
CA ASP A 296 10.37 11.29 -15.46
C ASP A 296 10.13 10.00 -14.69
N ILE A 297 10.63 9.93 -13.46
CA ILE A 297 10.50 8.81 -12.54
C ILE A 297 9.59 9.26 -11.42
N PHE A 298 8.52 8.50 -11.20
CA PHE A 298 7.56 8.71 -10.13
C PHE A 298 7.64 7.55 -9.15
N ASP A 299 7.39 7.80 -7.88
CA ASP A 299 7.06 6.72 -6.96
C ASP A 299 5.59 6.30 -7.13
N VAL A 300 5.22 5.23 -6.45
CA VAL A 300 3.84 4.77 -6.19
C VAL A 300 2.84 5.83 -5.75
N CYS A 301 3.30 6.91 -5.11
CA CYS A 301 2.44 8.01 -4.69
C CYS A 301 2.33 9.07 -5.79
N GLY A 302 2.72 8.77 -7.04
CA GLY A 302 2.67 9.71 -8.15
C GLY A 302 3.60 10.92 -7.99
N ARG A 303 4.48 10.93 -6.98
CA ARG A 303 5.43 12.02 -6.78
C ARG A 303 6.60 11.81 -7.71
N LYS A 304 6.94 12.84 -8.48
CA LYS A 304 8.14 12.84 -9.31
C LYS A 304 9.38 12.79 -8.40
N VAL A 305 10.08 11.67 -8.44
CA VAL A 305 11.31 11.40 -7.67
C VAL A 305 12.52 11.92 -8.43
N LYS A 306 12.52 11.83 -9.76
CA LYS A 306 13.65 12.24 -10.59
C LYS A 306 13.25 12.52 -12.04
N SER A 307 13.97 13.39 -12.73
CA SER A 307 13.95 13.49 -14.20
C SER A 307 15.34 13.14 -14.72
N VAL A 308 15.42 12.31 -15.75
CA VAL A 308 16.67 11.81 -16.32
C VAL A 308 16.63 11.94 -17.83
N LYS A 309 17.62 12.64 -18.38
CA LYS A 309 17.89 12.64 -19.81
C LYS A 309 18.74 11.43 -20.15
N VAL A 310 18.25 10.58 -21.05
CA VAL A 310 18.91 9.35 -21.50
C VAL A 310 19.50 9.62 -22.89
N PRO A 311 20.83 9.77 -23.04
CA PRO A 311 21.48 10.05 -24.32
C PRO A 311 21.81 8.77 -25.12
N GLY A 312 21.11 7.66 -24.86
CA GLY A 312 21.43 6.31 -25.36
C GLY A 312 21.49 5.29 -24.22
N PHE A 313 22.19 5.61 -23.13
CA PHE A 313 22.24 4.80 -21.90
C PHE A 313 22.34 5.69 -20.66
N SER A 314 21.66 5.29 -19.59
CA SER A 314 21.82 5.90 -18.26
C SER A 314 21.60 4.86 -17.18
N SER A 315 22.38 4.93 -16.10
CA SER A 315 22.17 4.14 -14.90
C SER A 315 21.72 5.04 -13.77
N ILE A 316 20.65 4.63 -13.08
CA ILE A 316 20.03 5.45 -12.04
C ILE A 316 19.93 4.60 -10.79
N VAL A 317 20.51 5.10 -9.70
CA VAL A 317 20.30 4.56 -8.36
C VAL A 317 19.05 5.20 -7.76
N LEU A 318 18.14 4.37 -7.26
CA LEU A 318 16.94 4.77 -6.54
C LEU A 318 16.85 4.01 -5.21
N PRO A 319 16.21 4.60 -4.18
CA PRO A 319 15.85 3.86 -2.98
C PRO A 319 15.01 2.61 -3.29
N PRO A 320 14.86 1.69 -2.34
CA PRO A 320 13.90 0.58 -2.45
C PRO A 320 12.47 1.11 -2.65
N GLY A 321 11.72 0.54 -3.61
CA GLY A 321 10.32 0.91 -3.85
C GLY A 321 9.89 0.69 -5.30
N VAL A 322 8.58 0.73 -5.56
CA VAL A 322 8.06 0.66 -6.92
C VAL A 322 8.07 2.06 -7.55
N TYR A 323 8.49 2.13 -8.81
CA TYR A 323 8.56 3.38 -9.55
C TYR A 323 7.82 3.29 -10.89
N PHE A 324 7.40 4.43 -11.39
CA PHE A 324 6.72 4.56 -12.68
C PHE A 324 7.57 5.48 -13.53
N LEU A 325 7.90 5.07 -14.75
CA LEU A 325 8.54 5.98 -15.69
C LEU A 325 7.51 6.59 -16.62
N LYS A 326 7.71 7.86 -16.94
CA LYS A 326 6.98 8.57 -17.97
C LYS A 326 7.96 9.21 -18.93
N THR A 327 7.73 9.02 -20.22
CA THR A 327 8.37 9.75 -21.31
C THR A 327 7.39 10.77 -21.89
N GLU A 328 7.84 11.65 -22.78
CA GLU A 328 6.96 12.63 -23.45
C GLU A 328 5.83 11.96 -24.27
N GLU A 329 6.08 10.74 -24.77
CA GLU A 329 5.15 10.02 -25.64
C GLU A 329 4.37 8.90 -24.91
N GLU A 330 4.86 8.37 -23.78
CA GLU A 330 4.33 7.12 -23.16
C GLU A 330 4.59 7.00 -21.64
N ILE A 331 3.84 6.15 -20.95
CA ILE A 331 4.12 5.72 -19.56
C ILE A 331 4.65 4.28 -19.59
N ALA A 332 5.88 4.06 -19.17
CA ALA A 332 6.49 2.73 -19.04
C ALA A 332 6.68 2.38 -17.57
N LYS A 333 6.12 1.25 -17.11
CA LYS A 333 6.19 0.84 -15.69
C LYS A 333 7.54 0.19 -15.40
N ILE A 334 8.24 0.60 -14.33
CA ILE A 334 9.43 -0.11 -13.85
C ILE A 334 9.25 -0.58 -12.42
N LEU A 335 9.22 -1.89 -12.26
CA LEU A 335 9.44 -2.49 -10.97
C LEU A 335 10.94 -2.42 -10.60
N LEU A 336 11.29 -1.60 -9.60
CA LEU A 336 12.55 -1.75 -8.87
C LEU A 336 12.27 -2.52 -7.58
N VAL A 337 12.38 -3.83 -7.67
CA VAL A 337 12.41 -4.66 -6.47
C VAL A 337 13.73 -4.37 -5.74
N ARG A 338 13.66 -4.02 -4.45
CA ARG A 338 14.54 -4.70 -3.51
C ARG A 338 13.80 -5.92 -3.00
#